data_AF-A0A7C3IKB0-F1
#
_entry.id   AF-A0A7C3IKB0-F1
#
_cell.length_a   1.000
_cell.length_b   1.000
_cell.length_c   1.000
_cell.angle_alpha   90.00
_cell.angle_beta   90.00
_cell.angle_gamma   90.00
#
_symmetry.space_group_name_H-M   'P 1'
#
loop_
_entity.id
_entity.type
_entity.pdbx_description
1 polymer ?
#
loop_
_entity_poly.entity_id
_entity_poly.type
_entity_poly.pdbx_seq_one_letter_code
_entity_poly.pdbx_strand_id
1 'polypeptide(L)'
;ADLSQLSAERRTLVTRLIEQFWPGPLTLILPKQPHIPDLATSALLTVAVRFPAHPVAQELIRRTGLPVAAPSANPFGYLSPTRAEHVKEQLGNKVDFIIDGGRCDVGVESTVLDLSSEEVTILRPGGLSRERIESLIGPVHQIDRTTKHPTAPGQLPSHYAPRAALSLYPAGGIPLQCASQGERFACLFFSDESRAQWLASYQGANPGKAAPLCQVLSPSGSLIEAAANLFDILHELDALAVDRILVERVPDRDLGPAINDRLYKARGEAKGNH
;
A
#
# COMPACT_ATOMS: atom_id res chain seq x y z
N ALA A 1 -18.51 -13.80 -9.38
CA ALA A 1 -19.13 -13.81 -8.04
C ALA A 1 -20.58 -14.26 -8.17
N ASP A 2 -21.15 -14.82 -7.12
CA ASP A 2 -22.57 -15.19 -7.07
C ASP A 2 -23.39 -14.07 -6.41
N LEU A 3 -23.98 -13.20 -7.23
CA LEU A 3 -24.77 -12.08 -6.73
C LEU A 3 -26.16 -12.52 -6.23
N SER A 4 -26.61 -13.73 -6.57
CA SER A 4 -27.93 -14.23 -6.18
C SER A 4 -28.05 -14.47 -4.68
N GLN A 5 -26.91 -14.75 -4.02
CA GLN A 5 -26.81 -14.90 -2.56
C GLN A 5 -26.90 -13.59 -1.78
N LEU A 6 -26.87 -12.44 -2.45
CA LEU A 6 -26.99 -11.12 -1.81
C LEU A 6 -28.45 -10.65 -1.77
N SER A 7 -28.80 -9.79 -0.80
CA SER A 7 -30.10 -9.10 -0.80
C SER A 7 -30.27 -8.19 -2.03
N ALA A 8 -31.51 -7.78 -2.33
CA ALA A 8 -31.78 -6.88 -3.45
C ALA A 8 -31.09 -5.51 -3.27
N GLU A 9 -31.07 -5.01 -2.03
CA GLU A 9 -30.39 -3.76 -1.65
C GLU A 9 -28.87 -3.90 -1.86
N ARG A 10 -28.29 -5.04 -1.46
CA ARG A 10 -26.86 -5.32 -1.64
C ARG A 10 -26.48 -5.45 -3.11
N ARG A 11 -27.29 -6.11 -3.94
CA ARG A 11 -27.06 -6.17 -5.40
C ARG A 11 -27.10 -4.77 -6.05
N THR A 12 -28.04 -3.93 -5.62
CA THR A 12 -28.12 -2.54 -6.09
C THR A 12 -26.86 -1.75 -5.72
N LEU A 13 -26.39 -1.93 -4.48
CA LEU A 13 -25.17 -1.30 -4.00
C LEU A 13 -23.93 -1.73 -4.81
N VAL A 14 -23.78 -3.04 -5.06
CA VAL A 14 -22.70 -3.58 -5.90
C VAL A 14 -22.73 -2.94 -7.29
N THR A 15 -23.90 -2.83 -7.91
CA THR A 15 -24.07 -2.23 -9.24
C THR A 15 -23.61 -0.77 -9.24
N ARG A 16 -24.07 0.04 -8.27
CA ARG A 16 -23.67 1.45 -8.15
C ARG A 16 -22.16 1.62 -7.98
N LEU A 17 -21.52 0.78 -7.16
CA LEU A 17 -20.07 0.81 -6.94
C LEU A 17 -19.29 0.45 -8.20
N ILE A 18 -19.76 -0.55 -8.96
CA ILE A 18 -19.15 -0.96 -10.22
C ILE A 18 -19.28 0.16 -11.25
N GLU A 19 -20.49 0.69 -11.47
CA GLU A 19 -20.72 1.77 -12.44
C GLU A 19 -19.88 3.01 -12.16
N GLN A 20 -19.68 3.34 -10.89
CA GLN A 20 -18.98 4.57 -10.50
C GLN A 20 -17.45 4.41 -10.42
N PHE A 21 -16.96 3.25 -9.98
CA PHE A 21 -15.54 3.07 -9.63
C PHE A 21 -14.82 2.01 -10.45
N TRP A 22 -15.50 1.30 -11.34
CA TRP A 22 -14.86 0.41 -12.31
C TRP A 22 -14.91 0.99 -13.73
N PRO A 23 -13.81 0.87 -14.50
CA PRO A 23 -12.49 0.38 -14.09
C PRO A 23 -11.83 1.30 -13.05
N GLY A 24 -11.15 0.72 -12.05
CA GLY A 24 -10.51 1.54 -11.01
C GLY A 24 -9.97 0.76 -9.80
N PRO A 25 -9.48 1.48 -8.78
CA PRO A 25 -8.78 0.90 -7.63
C PRO A 25 -9.73 0.40 -6.53
N LEU A 26 -10.87 -0.18 -6.90
CA LEU A 26 -11.84 -0.79 -5.98
C LEU A 26 -11.90 -2.30 -6.17
N THR A 27 -11.75 -3.04 -5.07
CA THR A 27 -11.96 -4.48 -4.97
C THR A 27 -13.17 -4.76 -4.10
N LEU A 28 -14.08 -5.60 -4.57
CA LEU A 28 -15.27 -6.03 -3.83
C LEU A 28 -15.09 -7.47 -3.36
N ILE A 29 -15.34 -7.73 -2.07
CA ILE A 29 -15.50 -9.09 -1.56
C ILE A 29 -16.97 -9.47 -1.70
N LEU A 30 -17.21 -10.56 -2.43
CA LEU A 30 -18.55 -11.03 -2.80
C LEU A 30 -18.64 -12.55 -2.62
N PRO A 31 -19.84 -13.14 -2.50
CA PRO A 31 -20.00 -14.59 -2.50
C PRO A 31 -19.36 -15.24 -3.74
N LYS A 32 -18.66 -16.34 -3.54
CA LYS A 32 -17.96 -17.09 -4.58
C LYS A 32 -18.94 -18.00 -5.33
N GLN A 33 -18.74 -18.16 -6.65
CA GLN A 33 -19.40 -19.22 -7.42
C GLN A 33 -18.65 -20.55 -7.27
N PRO A 34 -19.34 -21.71 -7.34
CA PRO A 34 -18.72 -23.03 -7.16
C PRO A 34 -17.54 -23.33 -8.10
N HIS A 35 -17.56 -22.77 -9.32
CA HIS A 35 -16.53 -23.02 -10.33
C HIS A 35 -15.21 -22.27 -10.07
N ILE A 36 -15.18 -21.31 -9.14
CA ILE A 36 -13.96 -20.56 -8.82
C ILE A 36 -13.08 -21.47 -7.96
N PRO A 37 -11.80 -21.72 -8.30
CA PRO A 37 -10.94 -22.62 -7.53
C PRO A 37 -10.68 -22.14 -6.09
N ASP A 38 -10.56 -23.07 -5.14
CA ASP A 38 -10.21 -22.74 -3.74
C ASP A 38 -8.81 -22.13 -3.60
N LEU A 39 -7.90 -22.48 -4.52
CA LEU A 39 -6.57 -21.89 -4.58
C LEU A 39 -6.62 -20.35 -4.76
N ALA A 40 -7.64 -19.84 -5.46
CA ALA A 40 -7.83 -18.40 -5.67
C ALA A 40 -8.50 -17.69 -4.48
N THR A 41 -9.14 -18.45 -3.57
CA THR A 41 -9.92 -17.88 -2.45
C THR A 41 -9.43 -18.32 -1.07
N SER A 42 -8.32 -19.06 -1.00
CA SER A 42 -7.87 -19.72 0.24
C SER A 42 -8.99 -20.56 0.89
N ALA A 43 -9.77 -21.27 0.06
CA ALA A 43 -10.95 -22.04 0.44
C ALA A 43 -12.07 -21.24 1.14
N LEU A 44 -12.05 -19.90 1.07
CA LEU A 44 -13.15 -19.07 1.57
C LEU A 44 -14.37 -19.16 0.65
N LEU A 45 -15.55 -18.96 1.24
CA LEU A 45 -16.85 -18.86 0.55
C LEU A 45 -17.04 -17.54 -0.22
N THR A 46 -16.06 -16.65 -0.14
CA THR A 46 -16.08 -15.35 -0.81
C THR A 46 -14.91 -15.23 -1.78
N VAL A 47 -15.03 -14.29 -2.73
CA VAL A 47 -14.02 -13.97 -3.73
C VAL A 47 -13.83 -12.46 -3.81
N ALA A 48 -12.57 -12.04 -3.91
CA ALA A 48 -12.19 -10.65 -4.16
C ALA A 48 -12.16 -10.38 -5.68
N VAL A 49 -12.97 -9.44 -6.16
CA VAL A 49 -13.06 -9.11 -7.59
C VAL A 49 -12.77 -7.63 -7.80
N ARG A 50 -12.04 -7.30 -8.87
CA ARG A 50 -11.83 -5.92 -9.34
C ARG A 50 -11.79 -5.87 -10.86
N PHE A 51 -12.04 -4.69 -11.43
CA PHE A 51 -11.75 -4.40 -12.82
C PHE A 51 -10.69 -3.29 -12.91
N PRO A 52 -9.43 -3.61 -13.30
CA PRO A 52 -8.32 -2.66 -13.21
C PRO A 52 -8.43 -1.55 -14.25
N ALA A 53 -8.18 -0.30 -13.85
CA ALA A 53 -8.02 0.84 -14.76
C ALA A 53 -6.62 0.91 -15.36
N HIS A 54 -6.21 -0.10 -16.12
CA HIS A 54 -4.92 -0.09 -16.82
C HIS A 54 -5.06 -0.74 -18.20
N PRO A 55 -4.74 -0.04 -19.32
CA PRO A 55 -4.96 -0.55 -20.67
C PRO A 55 -4.30 -1.91 -20.92
N VAL A 56 -3.06 -2.11 -20.46
CA VAL A 56 -2.33 -3.38 -20.62
C VAL A 56 -3.00 -4.52 -19.85
N ALA A 57 -3.49 -4.26 -18.64
CA ALA A 57 -4.15 -5.29 -17.83
C ALA A 57 -5.51 -5.69 -18.43
N GLN A 58 -6.26 -4.70 -18.92
CA GLN A 58 -7.53 -4.94 -19.61
C GLN A 58 -7.32 -5.71 -20.91
N GLU A 59 -6.31 -5.36 -21.71
CA GLU A 59 -5.98 -6.06 -22.94
C GLU A 59 -5.53 -7.50 -22.67
N LEU A 60 -4.76 -7.75 -21.59
CA LEU A 60 -4.41 -9.10 -21.16
C LEU A 60 -5.67 -9.92 -20.84
N ILE A 61 -6.56 -9.40 -19.99
CA ILE A 61 -7.82 -10.07 -19.63
C ILE A 61 -8.69 -10.33 -20.88
N ARG A 62 -8.76 -9.35 -21.79
CA ARG A 62 -9.51 -9.48 -23.04
C ARG A 62 -8.94 -10.57 -23.94
N ARG A 63 -7.61 -10.67 -24.05
CA ARG A 63 -6.94 -11.68 -24.89
C ARG A 63 -7.01 -13.08 -24.30
N THR A 64 -6.96 -13.23 -22.99
CA THR A 64 -7.12 -14.54 -22.34
C THR A 64 -8.57 -15.02 -22.40
N GLY A 65 -9.54 -14.10 -22.41
CA GLY A 65 -10.96 -14.45 -22.30
C GLY A 65 -11.32 -15.06 -20.95
N LEU A 66 -10.43 -14.95 -19.96
CA LEU A 66 -10.54 -15.59 -18.64
C LEU A 66 -10.31 -14.55 -17.53
N PRO A 67 -10.97 -14.71 -16.36
CA PRO A 67 -10.58 -14.00 -15.15
C PRO A 67 -9.13 -14.32 -14.77
N VAL A 68 -8.37 -13.30 -14.34
CA VAL A 68 -6.97 -13.46 -13.93
C VAL A 68 -6.86 -13.26 -12.42
N ALA A 69 -6.46 -14.32 -11.71
CA ALA A 69 -6.08 -14.22 -10.30
C ALA A 69 -4.67 -13.65 -10.20
N ALA A 70 -4.52 -12.48 -9.57
CA ALA A 70 -3.25 -11.75 -9.51
C ALA A 70 -3.06 -11.05 -8.15
N PRO A 71 -2.25 -11.63 -7.23
CA PRO A 71 -1.72 -10.88 -6.08
C PRO A 71 -0.69 -9.84 -6.55
N SER A 72 -0.11 -9.09 -5.61
CA SER A 72 1.02 -8.22 -5.94
C SER A 72 2.23 -9.06 -6.40
N ALA A 73 2.97 -8.57 -7.41
CA ALA A 73 4.02 -9.33 -8.09
C ALA A 73 5.36 -9.32 -7.33
N ASN A 74 5.32 -9.68 -6.05
CA ASN A 74 6.47 -9.72 -5.15
C ASN A 74 6.41 -10.94 -4.22
N PRO A 75 7.56 -11.41 -3.70
CA PRO A 75 7.58 -12.37 -2.61
C PRO A 75 6.80 -11.84 -1.39
N PHE A 76 6.15 -12.75 -0.68
CA PHE A 76 5.36 -12.41 0.50
C PHE A 76 6.18 -11.62 1.53
N GLY A 77 5.63 -10.50 2.00
CA GLY A 77 6.24 -9.66 3.03
C GLY A 77 7.23 -8.60 2.51
N TYR A 78 7.61 -8.62 1.23
CA TYR A 78 8.48 -7.61 0.62
C TYR A 78 7.69 -6.39 0.13
N LEU A 79 8.41 -5.32 -0.22
CA LEU A 79 7.84 -4.13 -0.86
C LEU A 79 7.03 -4.50 -2.10
N SER A 80 5.87 -3.88 -2.28
CA SER A 80 5.07 -4.05 -3.49
C SER A 80 5.79 -3.43 -4.69
N PRO A 81 5.68 -4.03 -5.88
CA PRO A 81 6.28 -3.47 -7.08
C PRO A 81 5.33 -2.46 -7.72
N THR A 82 5.90 -1.37 -8.20
CA THR A 82 5.23 -0.24 -8.86
C THR A 82 5.79 0.04 -10.25
N ARG A 83 6.85 -0.69 -10.64
CA ARG A 83 7.50 -0.67 -11.95
C ARG A 83 7.96 -2.09 -12.31
N ALA A 84 8.17 -2.38 -13.59
CA ALA A 84 8.58 -3.70 -14.06
C ALA A 84 9.96 -4.12 -13.53
N GLU A 85 10.85 -3.15 -13.29
CA GLU A 85 12.17 -3.37 -12.73
C GLU A 85 12.08 -3.96 -11.31
N HIS A 86 11.16 -3.47 -10.48
CA HIS A 86 10.94 -4.02 -9.13
C HIS A 86 10.51 -5.48 -9.19
N VAL A 87 9.62 -5.83 -10.13
CA VAL A 87 9.21 -7.22 -10.36
C VAL A 87 10.40 -8.08 -10.81
N LYS A 88 11.21 -7.57 -11.74
CA LYS A 88 12.39 -8.28 -12.25
C LYS A 88 13.42 -8.53 -11.16
N GLU A 89 13.68 -7.56 -10.29
CA GLU A 89 14.62 -7.70 -9.17
C GLU A 89 14.13 -8.70 -8.12
N GLN A 90 12.82 -8.75 -7.85
CA GLN A 90 12.26 -9.58 -6.78
C GLN A 90 11.91 -11.01 -7.23
N LEU A 91 11.37 -11.17 -8.45
CA LEU A 91 10.92 -12.46 -8.98
C LEU A 91 11.84 -13.01 -10.08
N GLY A 92 12.38 -12.16 -10.94
CA GLY A 92 13.32 -12.55 -11.99
C GLY A 92 12.88 -13.79 -12.76
N ASN A 93 13.72 -14.83 -12.78
CA ASN A 93 13.48 -16.09 -13.50
C ASN A 93 12.46 -17.02 -12.81
N LYS A 94 11.80 -16.61 -11.72
CA LYS A 94 10.76 -17.40 -11.03
C LYS A 94 9.38 -17.31 -11.70
N VAL A 95 9.25 -16.44 -12.71
CA VAL A 95 8.02 -16.26 -13.49
C VAL A 95 8.35 -16.35 -14.98
N ASP A 96 7.41 -16.87 -15.77
CA ASP A 96 7.64 -17.08 -17.21
C ASP A 96 7.72 -15.76 -17.98
N PHE A 97 6.93 -14.76 -17.58
CA PHE A 97 6.83 -13.48 -18.26
C PHE A 97 6.69 -12.31 -17.29
N ILE A 98 7.29 -11.18 -17.66
CA ILE A 98 7.06 -9.87 -17.06
C ILE A 98 6.62 -8.95 -18.19
N ILE A 99 5.46 -8.33 -18.04
CA ILE A 99 4.96 -7.34 -19.00
C ILE A 99 5.27 -5.96 -18.44
N ASP A 100 6.10 -5.21 -19.15
CA ASP A 100 6.37 -3.81 -18.81
C ASP A 100 5.23 -2.92 -19.29
N GLY A 101 4.41 -2.48 -18.33
CA GLY A 101 3.32 -1.53 -18.54
C GLY A 101 3.66 -0.11 -18.12
N GLY A 102 4.93 0.17 -17.81
CA GLY A 102 5.35 1.41 -17.18
C GLY A 102 5.09 1.45 -15.67
N ARG A 103 5.05 2.67 -15.14
CA ARG A 103 4.88 2.94 -13.72
C ARG A 103 3.40 2.91 -13.31
N CYS A 104 3.10 2.36 -12.14
CA CYS A 104 1.76 2.42 -11.54
C CYS A 104 1.37 3.87 -11.18
N ASP A 105 0.24 4.37 -11.70
CA ASP A 105 -0.22 5.75 -11.45
C ASP A 105 -0.63 6.02 -9.99
N VAL A 106 -1.19 5.02 -9.30
CA VAL A 106 -1.73 5.17 -7.93
C VAL A 106 -0.69 4.79 -6.85
N GLY A 107 0.26 3.93 -7.20
CA GLY A 107 1.36 3.45 -6.32
C GLY A 107 0.96 2.58 -5.13
N VAL A 108 -0.28 2.62 -4.64
CA VAL A 108 -0.79 1.73 -3.58
C VAL A 108 -1.87 0.77 -4.11
N GLU A 109 -2.07 -0.35 -3.42
CA GLU A 109 -3.06 -1.35 -3.84
C GLU A 109 -4.51 -0.83 -3.74
N SER A 110 -5.42 -1.55 -4.40
CA SER A 110 -6.87 -1.25 -4.38
C SER A 110 -7.46 -1.28 -2.97
N THR A 111 -8.45 -0.42 -2.77
CA THR A 111 -9.32 -0.45 -1.59
C THR A 111 -10.18 -1.70 -1.63
N VAL A 112 -10.24 -2.44 -0.53
CA VAL A 112 -11.00 -3.69 -0.43
C VAL A 112 -12.23 -3.46 0.43
N LEU A 113 -13.40 -3.52 -0.20
CA LEU A 113 -14.71 -3.34 0.43
C LEU A 113 -15.42 -4.69 0.55
N ASP A 114 -15.79 -5.05 1.77
CA ASP A 114 -16.62 -6.23 2.04
C ASP A 114 -18.09 -5.90 1.93
N LEU A 115 -18.77 -6.63 1.05
CA LEU A 115 -20.21 -6.56 0.82
C LEU A 115 -20.90 -7.92 1.06
N SER A 116 -20.15 -8.91 1.55
CA SER A 116 -20.63 -10.26 1.82
C SER A 116 -21.31 -10.41 3.19
N SER A 117 -20.98 -9.52 4.12
CA SER A 117 -21.59 -9.44 5.45
C SER A 117 -22.73 -8.41 5.52
N GLU A 118 -23.43 -8.37 6.66
CA GLU A 118 -24.46 -7.35 6.90
C GLU A 118 -23.89 -5.93 6.94
N GLU A 119 -22.68 -5.74 7.47
CA GLU A 119 -22.02 -4.44 7.61
C GLU A 119 -21.04 -4.17 6.44
N VAL A 120 -21.24 -3.05 5.72
CA VAL A 120 -20.27 -2.63 4.68
C VAL A 120 -18.97 -2.21 5.34
N THR A 121 -17.90 -2.95 5.06
CA THR A 121 -16.62 -2.75 5.75
C THR A 121 -15.46 -2.58 4.78
N ILE A 122 -14.67 -1.52 4.95
CA ILE A 122 -13.35 -1.40 4.33
C ILE A 122 -12.37 -2.28 5.11
N LEU A 123 -11.98 -3.40 4.51
CA LEU A 123 -11.01 -4.35 5.07
C LEU A 123 -9.55 -3.91 4.85
N ARG A 124 -9.34 -3.13 3.78
CA ARG A 124 -8.04 -2.55 3.44
C ARG A 124 -8.24 -1.19 2.76
N PRO A 125 -7.75 -0.08 3.36
CA PRO A 125 -7.71 1.20 2.67
C PRO A 125 -6.73 1.13 1.49
N GLY A 126 -7.00 1.82 0.39
CA GLY A 126 -6.21 1.72 -0.84
C GLY A 126 -6.40 2.93 -1.74
N GLY A 127 -6.20 2.74 -3.05
CA GLY A 127 -6.27 3.79 -4.06
C GLY A 127 -7.62 4.49 -4.24
N LEU A 128 -8.68 4.07 -3.55
CA LEU A 128 -9.96 4.77 -3.47
C LEU A 128 -10.24 5.16 -2.02
N SER A 129 -10.39 6.46 -1.75
CA SER A 129 -10.60 6.93 -0.38
C SER A 129 -11.95 6.52 0.20
N ARG A 130 -12.01 6.45 1.53
CA ARG A 130 -13.25 6.14 2.26
C ARG A 130 -14.32 7.17 1.97
N GLU A 131 -13.96 8.44 1.97
CA GLU A 131 -14.84 9.59 1.75
C GLU A 131 -15.50 9.49 0.37
N ARG A 132 -14.75 9.04 -0.66
CA ARG A 132 -15.30 8.80 -2.00
C ARG A 132 -16.32 7.66 -2.01
N ILE A 133 -16.06 6.58 -1.30
CA ILE A 133 -17.02 5.47 -1.15
C ILE A 133 -18.28 5.98 -0.41
N GLU A 134 -18.11 6.64 0.74
CA GLU A 134 -19.20 7.11 1.58
C GLU A 134 -20.07 8.15 0.87
N SER A 135 -19.49 9.00 0.02
CA SER A 135 -20.25 9.96 -0.79
C SER A 135 -21.27 9.30 -1.72
N LEU A 136 -21.03 8.05 -2.12
CA LEU A 136 -21.94 7.30 -2.98
C LEU A 136 -22.94 6.49 -2.17
N ILE A 137 -22.49 5.82 -1.11
CA ILE A 137 -23.25 4.74 -0.48
C ILE A 137 -23.63 4.97 0.99
N GLY A 138 -23.27 6.13 1.53
CA GLY A 138 -23.41 6.43 2.94
C GLY A 138 -22.27 5.84 3.78
N PRO A 139 -22.34 5.98 5.12
CA PRO A 139 -21.28 5.59 6.03
C PRO A 139 -20.88 4.12 5.89
N VAL A 140 -19.58 3.86 5.98
CA VAL A 140 -19.03 2.50 5.98
C VAL A 140 -18.14 2.29 7.20
N HIS A 141 -18.10 1.06 7.71
CA HIS A 141 -17.14 0.71 8.74
C HIS A 141 -15.75 0.56 8.12
N GLN A 142 -14.69 0.91 8.85
CA GLN A 142 -13.31 0.72 8.41
C GLN A 142 -12.52 0.07 9.54
N ILE A 143 -11.91 -1.07 9.23
CA ILE A 143 -11.04 -1.75 10.21
C ILE A 143 -9.77 -0.92 10.39
N ASP A 144 -9.56 -0.43 11.61
CA ASP A 144 -8.29 0.16 11.98
C ASP A 144 -7.24 -0.92 12.25
N ARG A 145 -6.24 -0.97 11.39
CA ARG A 145 -5.11 -1.91 11.46
C ARG A 145 -3.85 -1.26 12.02
N THR A 146 -3.91 0.03 12.35
CA THR A 146 -2.78 0.87 12.77
C THR A 146 -2.73 1.09 14.29
N THR A 147 -3.82 0.83 15.03
CA THR A 147 -3.92 1.09 16.48
C THR A 147 -3.84 -0.13 17.37
N LYS A 148 -3.85 -1.35 16.82
CA LYS A 148 -3.49 -2.54 17.62
C LYS A 148 -1.99 -2.50 17.91
N HIS A 149 -1.64 -1.96 19.07
CA HIS A 149 -0.32 -2.11 19.69
C HIS A 149 0.02 -3.61 19.70
N PRO A 150 1.14 -4.04 19.11
CA PRO A 150 1.63 -5.39 19.32
C PRO A 150 1.98 -5.50 20.80
N THR A 151 1.34 -6.42 21.51
CA THR A 151 1.56 -6.65 22.95
C THR A 151 2.89 -7.35 23.23
N ALA A 152 3.68 -7.67 22.20
CA ALA A 152 5.07 -8.13 22.30
C ALA A 152 5.88 -7.85 21.01
N PRO A 153 7.22 -7.73 21.10
CA PRO A 153 8.11 -7.71 19.93
C PRO A 153 7.92 -8.98 19.07
N GLY A 154 7.83 -8.84 17.74
CA GLY A 154 7.79 -9.98 16.80
C GLY A 154 6.41 -10.50 16.38
N GLN A 155 5.29 -9.89 16.80
CA GLN A 155 3.94 -10.44 16.56
C GLN A 155 3.25 -10.05 15.24
N LEU A 156 3.87 -9.24 14.39
CA LEU A 156 3.33 -8.99 13.05
C LEU A 156 4.25 -9.64 12.01
N PRO A 157 3.73 -10.49 11.11
CA PRO A 157 4.46 -10.79 9.90
C PRO A 157 4.65 -9.45 9.17
N SER A 158 5.89 -8.98 9.17
CA SER A 158 6.28 -7.75 8.51
C SER A 158 5.85 -7.81 7.04
N HIS A 159 5.09 -6.81 6.59
CA HIS A 159 4.49 -6.80 5.26
C HIS A 159 4.77 -5.46 4.61
N TYR A 160 5.16 -5.46 3.33
CA TYR A 160 5.73 -4.29 2.67
C TYR A 160 7.06 -3.82 3.29
N ALA A 161 7.81 -4.71 3.91
CA ALA A 161 9.04 -4.30 4.59
C ALA A 161 10.23 -4.23 3.62
N PRO A 162 10.97 -3.10 3.63
CA PRO A 162 12.30 -3.03 3.04
C PRO A 162 13.27 -3.97 3.77
N ARG A 163 14.49 -4.12 3.24
CA ARG A 163 15.59 -4.78 3.96
C ARG A 163 16.07 -3.92 5.12
N ALA A 164 16.18 -2.62 4.91
CA ALA A 164 16.50 -1.65 5.97
C ALA A 164 15.43 -1.67 7.09
N ALA A 165 15.84 -1.44 8.34
CA ALA A 165 14.87 -1.31 9.43
C ALA A 165 14.03 -0.05 9.24
N LEU A 166 12.70 -0.14 9.35
CA LEU A 166 11.81 1.02 9.16
C LEU A 166 11.16 1.43 10.49
N SER A 167 11.32 2.70 10.85
CA SER A 167 10.72 3.32 12.05
C SER A 167 9.73 4.40 11.65
N LEU A 168 8.47 4.27 12.09
CA LEU A 168 7.39 5.21 11.81
C LEU A 168 7.16 6.15 12.99
N TYR A 169 7.16 7.46 12.72
CA TYR A 169 6.95 8.53 13.70
C TYR A 169 5.68 9.34 13.38
N PRO A 170 5.09 10.04 14.36
CA PRO A 170 4.10 11.08 14.08
C PRO A 170 4.66 12.15 13.13
N ALA A 171 3.78 12.92 12.48
CA ALA A 171 4.17 14.06 11.65
C ALA A 171 5.07 15.02 12.44
N GLY A 172 6.24 15.39 11.87
CA GLY A 172 7.25 16.21 12.56
C GLY A 172 7.95 15.53 13.75
N GLY A 173 7.69 14.24 13.99
CA GLY A 173 8.15 13.49 15.15
C GLY A 173 9.46 12.72 14.97
N ILE A 174 10.13 12.84 13.82
CA ILE A 174 11.42 12.17 13.58
C ILE A 174 12.47 12.76 14.57
N PRO A 175 13.18 11.95 15.37
CA PRO A 175 14.16 12.43 16.33
C PRO A 175 15.35 13.15 15.67
N LEU A 176 15.81 14.25 16.25
CA LEU A 176 17.00 14.98 15.79
C LEU A 176 18.32 14.26 16.12
N GLN A 177 18.29 13.33 17.07
CA GLN A 177 19.42 12.47 17.46
C GLN A 177 19.11 11.04 17.02
N CYS A 178 19.40 10.75 15.75
CA CYS A 178 18.86 9.61 15.02
C CYS A 178 19.90 8.60 14.55
N ALA A 179 21.18 8.76 14.87
CA ALA A 179 22.22 7.79 14.50
C ALA A 179 23.08 7.42 15.70
N SER A 180 23.26 6.12 15.87
CA SER A 180 24.41 5.58 16.59
C SER A 180 25.70 5.79 15.76
N GLN A 181 26.86 5.72 16.40
CA GLN A 181 28.13 6.00 15.72
C GLN A 181 28.36 5.02 14.57
N GLY A 182 28.41 5.53 13.33
CA GLY A 182 28.64 4.73 12.12
C GLY A 182 27.38 4.21 11.41
N GLU A 183 26.19 4.42 11.98
CA GLU A 183 24.91 3.99 11.39
C GLU A 183 24.50 4.90 10.22
N ARG A 184 24.18 4.29 9.07
CA ARG A 184 23.65 4.97 7.90
C ARG A 184 22.13 4.95 7.96
N PHE A 185 21.52 6.13 7.98
CA PHE A 185 20.07 6.24 7.97
C PHE A 185 19.58 7.20 6.89
N ALA A 186 18.34 7.00 6.48
CA ALA A 186 17.60 7.91 5.61
C ALA A 186 16.33 8.39 6.30
N CYS A 187 15.92 9.62 6.02
CA CYS A 187 14.64 10.16 6.43
C CYS A 187 13.69 10.23 5.22
N LEU A 188 12.44 9.81 5.41
CA LEU A 188 11.36 9.91 4.44
C LEU A 188 10.26 10.83 4.98
N PHE A 189 10.08 11.97 4.33
CA PHE A 189 9.12 13.00 4.72
C PHE A 189 7.87 12.96 3.85
N PHE A 190 6.77 13.49 4.38
CA PHE A 190 5.55 13.65 3.59
C PHE A 190 5.74 14.71 2.50
N SER A 191 6.26 15.89 2.86
CA SER A 191 6.39 17.04 1.97
C SER A 191 7.73 17.76 2.09
N ASP A 192 8.00 18.67 1.14
CA ASP A 192 9.19 19.52 1.18
C ASP A 192 9.19 20.45 2.39
N GLU A 193 8.00 20.91 2.81
CA GLU A 193 7.84 21.72 4.01
C GLU A 193 8.25 20.95 5.27
N SER A 194 7.75 19.72 5.46
CA SER A 194 8.16 18.87 6.59
C SER A 194 9.66 18.62 6.61
N ARG A 195 10.24 18.30 5.44
CA ARG A 195 11.67 18.06 5.28
C ARG A 195 12.48 19.29 5.66
N ALA A 196 12.13 20.47 5.12
CA ALA A 196 12.86 21.71 5.37
C ALA A 196 12.82 22.11 6.85
N GLN A 197 11.63 22.00 7.48
CA GLN A 197 11.46 22.29 8.90
C GLN A 197 12.32 21.36 9.79
N TRP A 198 12.32 20.06 9.47
CA TRP A 198 13.11 19.10 10.21
C TRP A 198 14.61 19.30 10.01
N LEU A 199 15.08 19.53 8.77
CA LEU A 199 16.50 19.75 8.46
C LEU A 199 17.05 20.99 9.16
N ALA A 200 16.30 22.09 9.20
CA ALA A 200 16.70 23.30 9.93
C ALA A 200 16.91 23.00 11.43
N SER A 201 15.99 22.23 12.03
CA SER A 201 16.09 21.81 13.43
C SER A 201 17.25 20.84 13.67
N TYR A 202 17.47 19.90 12.75
CA TYR A 202 18.54 18.92 12.81
C TYR A 202 19.92 19.57 12.79
N GLN A 203 20.13 20.54 11.90
CA GLN A 203 21.40 21.27 11.78
C GLN A 203 21.70 22.08 13.05
N GLY A 204 20.69 22.73 13.65
CA GLY A 204 20.85 23.43 14.92
C GLY A 204 21.21 22.50 16.08
N ALA A 205 20.63 21.30 16.12
CA ALA A 205 20.90 20.30 17.16
C ALA A 205 22.20 19.50 16.94
N ASN A 206 22.74 19.49 15.72
CA ASN A 206 23.92 18.72 15.33
C ASN A 206 24.95 19.59 14.57
N PRO A 207 25.51 20.62 15.22
CA PRO A 207 26.46 21.53 14.57
C PRO A 207 27.67 20.76 14.02
N GLY A 208 28.02 21.03 12.76
CA GLY A 208 29.16 20.42 12.07
C GLY A 208 28.93 19.00 11.52
N LYS A 209 27.74 18.40 11.73
CA LYS A 209 27.39 17.12 11.06
C LYS A 209 26.80 17.38 9.68
N ALA A 210 27.12 16.50 8.73
CA ALA A 210 26.47 16.51 7.42
C ALA A 210 24.97 16.21 7.56
N ALA A 211 24.16 16.79 6.66
CA ALA A 211 22.75 16.45 6.59
C ALA A 211 22.57 14.97 6.20
N PRO A 212 21.61 14.26 6.80
CA PRO A 212 21.33 12.89 6.41
C PRO A 212 20.68 12.82 5.03
N LEU A 213 20.67 11.62 4.45
CA LEU A 213 19.88 11.37 3.26
C LEU A 213 18.39 11.60 3.55
N CYS A 214 17.74 12.42 2.74
CA CYS A 214 16.33 12.74 2.89
C CYS A 214 15.59 12.57 1.56
N GLN A 215 14.47 11.87 1.58
CA GLN A 215 13.52 11.74 0.48
C GLN A 215 12.16 12.30 0.87
N VAL A 216 11.34 12.66 -0.12
CA VAL A 216 10.02 13.28 0.07
C VAL A 216 8.99 12.52 -0.76
N LEU A 217 7.90 12.08 -0.13
CA LEU A 217 6.82 11.37 -0.81
C LEU A 217 6.08 12.27 -1.80
N SER A 218 5.80 13.52 -1.41
CA SER A 218 5.13 14.50 -2.26
C SER A 218 5.66 15.91 -1.99
N PRO A 219 6.54 16.45 -2.85
CA PRO A 219 6.97 17.84 -2.77
C PRO A 219 5.80 18.82 -2.63
N SER A 220 4.68 18.55 -3.32
CA SER A 220 3.46 19.38 -3.28
C SER A 220 2.58 19.21 -2.03
N GLY A 221 2.81 18.18 -1.21
CA GLY A 221 1.92 17.79 -0.11
C GLY A 221 0.61 17.12 -0.57
N SER A 222 0.56 16.62 -1.81
CA SER A 222 -0.55 15.83 -2.36
C SER A 222 -0.48 14.38 -1.90
N LEU A 223 -1.57 13.89 -1.30
CA LEU A 223 -1.68 12.48 -0.89
C LEU A 223 -1.78 11.52 -2.09
N ILE A 224 -2.22 12.00 -3.25
CA ILE A 224 -2.25 11.21 -4.50
C ILE A 224 -0.82 10.99 -4.99
N GLU A 225 -0.02 12.06 -5.02
CA GLU A 225 1.40 11.98 -5.38
C GLU A 225 2.18 11.12 -4.38
N ALA A 226 1.93 11.32 -3.09
CA ALA A 226 2.58 10.54 -2.03
C ALA A 226 2.29 9.04 -2.14
N ALA A 227 1.03 8.67 -2.45
CA ALA A 227 0.65 7.28 -2.68
C ALA A 227 1.35 6.71 -3.92
N ALA A 228 1.39 7.47 -5.03
CA ALA A 228 2.06 7.09 -6.27
C ALA A 228 3.56 6.81 -6.05
N ASN A 229 4.23 7.66 -5.26
CA ASN A 229 5.66 7.62 -5.03
C ASN A 229 6.11 6.65 -3.92
N LEU A 230 5.19 6.21 -3.05
CA LEU A 230 5.53 5.50 -1.80
C LEU A 230 6.48 4.32 -2.01
N PHE A 231 6.08 3.34 -2.82
CA PHE A 231 6.90 2.14 -2.98
C PHE A 231 8.13 2.38 -3.84
N ASP A 232 8.06 3.25 -4.85
CA ASP A 232 9.23 3.62 -5.66
C ASP A 232 10.35 4.18 -4.78
N ILE A 233 10.03 5.16 -3.92
CA ILE A 233 11.01 5.77 -3.03
C ILE A 233 11.51 4.74 -1.99
N LEU A 234 10.65 3.86 -1.49
CA LEU A 234 11.09 2.81 -0.57
C LEU A 234 12.06 1.82 -1.24
N HIS A 235 11.84 1.45 -2.52
CA HIS A 235 12.79 0.64 -3.28
C HIS A 235 14.12 1.38 -3.49
N GLU A 236 14.08 2.67 -3.82
CA GLU A 236 15.27 3.51 -3.97
C GLU A 236 16.08 3.58 -2.66
N LEU A 237 15.42 3.82 -1.53
CA LEU A 237 16.06 3.85 -0.22
C LEU A 237 16.66 2.50 0.17
N ASP A 238 15.96 1.40 -0.14
CA ASP A 238 16.45 0.05 0.14
C ASP A 238 17.67 -0.32 -0.71
N ALA A 239 17.74 0.17 -1.96
CA ALA A 239 18.89 0.00 -2.85
C ALA A 239 20.15 0.75 -2.38
N LEU A 240 20.00 1.81 -1.57
CA LEU A 240 21.12 2.58 -1.02
C LEU A 240 21.81 1.88 0.16
N ALA A 241 21.30 0.72 0.60
CA ALA A 241 21.83 -0.08 1.70
C ALA A 241 22.04 0.76 2.97
N VAL A 242 21.01 1.53 3.34
CA VAL A 242 20.94 2.19 4.65
C VAL A 242 20.54 1.17 5.71
N ASP A 243 21.02 1.35 6.93
CA ASP A 243 20.68 0.48 8.06
C ASP A 243 19.24 0.74 8.52
N ARG A 244 18.80 2.01 8.45
CA ARG A 244 17.49 2.44 8.94
C ARG A 244 16.82 3.51 8.08
N ILE A 245 15.50 3.39 7.90
CA ILE A 245 14.62 4.38 7.30
C ILE A 245 13.72 4.95 8.40
N LEU A 246 13.82 6.26 8.63
CA LEU A 246 12.97 7.01 9.55
C LEU A 246 11.90 7.71 8.73
N VAL A 247 10.63 7.39 8.98
CA VAL A 247 9.52 7.92 8.19
C VAL A 247 8.49 8.58 9.11
N GLU A 248 7.93 9.70 8.69
CA GLU A 248 6.80 10.31 9.37
C GLU A 248 5.45 9.88 8.78
N ARG A 249 4.41 9.89 9.60
CA ARG A 249 3.03 9.70 9.14
C ARG A 249 2.59 10.84 8.24
N VAL A 250 1.79 10.51 7.23
CA VAL A 250 1.08 11.50 6.42
C VAL A 250 -0.27 11.86 7.07
N PRO A 251 -0.94 12.96 6.68
CA PRO A 251 -2.26 13.31 7.21
C PRO A 251 -3.31 12.21 7.02
N ASP A 252 -4.09 11.87 8.06
CA ASP A 252 -5.11 10.81 8.05
C ASP A 252 -6.43 11.25 7.38
N ARG A 253 -6.38 11.65 6.10
CA ARG A 253 -7.53 11.94 5.22
C ARG A 253 -7.30 11.37 3.84
N ASP A 254 -8.33 11.22 3.01
CA ASP A 254 -8.21 10.77 1.61
C ASP A 254 -7.41 9.45 1.48
N LEU A 255 -6.25 9.47 0.81
CA LEU A 255 -5.35 8.32 0.67
C LEU A 255 -4.34 8.18 1.83
N GLY A 256 -4.34 9.10 2.78
CA GLY A 256 -3.46 9.08 3.95
C GLY A 256 -3.59 7.82 4.80
N PRO A 257 -4.81 7.37 5.15
CA PRO A 257 -5.01 6.08 5.85
C PRO A 257 -4.44 4.90 5.06
N ALA A 258 -4.49 4.97 3.72
CA ALA A 258 -3.92 3.97 2.84
C ALA A 258 -2.39 3.95 2.97
N ILE A 259 -1.72 5.10 2.86
CA ILE A 259 -0.26 5.24 3.00
C ILE A 259 0.20 4.82 4.40
N ASN A 260 -0.45 5.33 5.45
CA ASN A 260 -0.10 5.05 6.84
C ASN A 260 -0.29 3.56 7.19
N ASP A 261 -1.29 2.87 6.62
CA ASP A 261 -1.42 1.40 6.78
C ASP A 261 -0.21 0.65 6.21
N ARG A 262 0.34 1.08 5.06
CA ARG A 262 1.54 0.45 4.47
C ARG A 262 2.77 0.74 5.30
N LEU A 263 2.99 2.00 5.67
CA LEU A 263 4.12 2.39 6.52
C LEU A 263 4.09 1.68 7.88
N TYR A 264 2.92 1.54 8.49
CA TYR A 264 2.76 0.81 9.75
C TYR A 264 3.06 -0.68 9.64
N LYS A 265 2.75 -1.31 8.49
CA LYS A 265 3.05 -2.73 8.25
C LYS A 265 4.51 -2.96 7.84
N ALA A 266 5.11 -1.97 7.18
CA ALA A 266 6.50 -1.99 6.76
C ALA A 266 7.47 -1.86 7.94
N ARG A 267 6.99 -1.38 9.10
CA ARG A 267 7.82 -1.26 10.31
C ARG A 267 8.36 -2.63 10.73
N GLY A 268 9.58 -2.65 11.22
CA GLY A 268 10.24 -3.88 11.63
C GLY A 268 11.75 -3.72 11.69
N GLU A 269 12.39 -4.75 12.21
CA GLU A 269 13.85 -4.86 12.21
C GLU A 269 14.37 -5.20 10.81
N ALA A 270 15.66 -4.95 10.59
CA ALA A 270 16.30 -5.24 9.31
C ALA A 270 16.16 -6.73 8.96
N LYS A 271 15.79 -7.03 7.72
CA LYS A 271 15.77 -8.42 7.24
C LYS A 271 17.21 -8.84 6.96
N GLY A 272 17.71 -9.84 7.69
CA GLY A 272 19.00 -10.45 7.40
C GLY A 272 19.07 -10.92 5.95
N ASN A 273 20.23 -10.75 5.30
CA ASN A 273 20.44 -11.21 3.93
C ASN A 273 20.18 -12.72 3.86
N HIS A 274 19.14 -13.13 3.11
CA HIS A 274 18.91 -14.52 2.71
C HIS A 274 19.37 -14.72 1.27
#